data_AF-A0A496AYR0-F1
#
_entry.id   AF-A0A496AYR0-F1
#
_cell.length_a   1.000
_cell.length_b   1.000
_cell.length_c   1.000
_cell.angle_alpha   90.00
_cell.angle_beta   90.00
_cell.angle_gamma   90.00
#
_symmetry.space_group_name_H-M   'P 1'
#
loop_
_entity.id
_entity.type
_entity.pdbx_description
1 polymer ?
#
loop_
_entity_poly.entity_id
_entity_poly.type
_entity_poly.pdbx_seq_one_letter_code
_entity_poly.pdbx_strand_id
1 'polypeptide(L)'
;MANSPQQPLHDFEPQHEFFVGIDSDGCVFNSMEVKHNDCFSVNVVKHFGLASISRQVHQAWDFVNLYSTMRGTNRFKAILLVFDYLRNMALVQKMGIDVPELRFLREWTEVETKLGNPALQTAIDSASGEKHGELSKVMEWSLGVNESVGEIVYNLPPFPGVREALQRLHGEADVIVVSATPDEALQREWIEHDIDQYVALIAGQEMGTKTEHLTITTKGKYDENRVLMIGDSPGDLKAAQSVDAMFFPVNPGSEDTSWAHFLDEGIDRFFSGQYVGRYEEDLLTQFQELLPDTPPW
;
A
#
# COMPACT_ATOMS: atom_id res chain seq x y z
N MET A 1 -27.98 -6.47 14.33
CA MET A 1 -27.34 -5.49 13.42
C MET A 1 -25.89 -5.91 13.36
N ALA A 2 -25.34 -6.18 12.18
CA ALA A 2 -23.91 -6.45 12.08
C ALA A 2 -23.17 -5.18 12.55
N ASN A 3 -22.20 -5.32 13.45
CA ASN A 3 -21.36 -4.19 13.86
C ASN A 3 -20.66 -3.62 12.63
N SER A 4 -20.49 -2.29 12.58
CA SER A 4 -19.73 -1.64 11.52
C SER A 4 -18.33 -2.29 11.42
N PRO A 5 -17.77 -2.53 10.22
CA PRO A 5 -16.40 -2.99 10.09
C PRO A 5 -15.38 -2.11 10.83
N GLN A 6 -15.67 -0.82 11.02
CA GLN A 6 -14.83 0.13 11.74
C GLN A 6 -15.00 0.08 13.27
N GLN A 7 -15.94 -0.71 13.80
CA GLN A 7 -16.23 -0.76 15.23
C GLN A 7 -14.98 -1.06 16.09
N PRO A 8 -14.09 -1.99 15.72
CA PRO A 8 -12.86 -2.24 16.47
C PRO A 8 -11.95 -1.00 16.59
N LEU A 9 -11.91 -0.12 15.58
CA LEU A 9 -11.15 1.13 15.65
C LEU A 9 -11.75 2.10 16.67
N HIS A 10 -13.07 2.18 16.73
CA HIS A 10 -13.76 3.05 17.69
C HIS A 10 -13.65 2.54 19.13
N ASP A 11 -13.68 1.21 19.30
CA ASP A 11 -13.54 0.53 20.59
C ASP A 11 -12.10 0.49 21.10
N PHE A 12 -11.12 0.87 20.27
CA PHE A 12 -9.71 0.93 20.65
C PHE A 12 -9.49 1.97 21.76
N GLU A 13 -9.03 1.48 22.93
CA GLU A 13 -8.66 2.28 24.09
C GLU A 13 -7.13 2.23 24.29
N PRO A 14 -6.44 3.39 24.37
CA PRO A 14 -5.01 3.44 24.64
C PRO A 14 -4.63 2.71 25.94
N GLN A 15 -3.58 1.90 25.89
CA GLN A 15 -2.99 1.25 27.07
C GLN A 15 -1.61 1.81 27.41
N HIS A 16 -0.98 2.54 26.48
CA HIS A 16 0.35 3.09 26.63
C HIS A 16 0.37 4.59 26.25
N GLU A 17 1.45 5.29 26.62
CA GLU A 17 1.61 6.72 26.28
C GLU A 17 1.98 6.95 24.81
N PHE A 18 2.44 5.90 24.13
CA PHE A 18 2.90 5.94 22.74
C PHE A 18 2.05 5.06 21.84
N PHE A 19 1.94 5.46 20.58
CA PHE A 19 1.23 4.74 19.53
C PHE A 19 2.14 4.50 18.33
N VAL A 20 2.07 3.30 17.77
CA VAL A 20 2.73 2.96 16.50
C VAL A 20 1.72 2.33 15.54
N GLY A 21 1.46 3.00 14.42
CA GLY A 21 0.80 2.41 13.26
C GLY A 21 1.84 1.79 12.34
N ILE A 22 1.62 0.57 11.87
CA ILE A 22 2.56 -0.15 10.99
C ILE A 22 1.83 -0.62 9.75
N ASP A 23 2.29 -0.24 8.55
CA ASP A 23 1.78 -0.87 7.33
C ASP A 23 2.28 -2.31 7.19
N SER A 24 1.52 -3.14 6.50
CA SER A 24 1.84 -4.56 6.30
C SER A 24 2.61 -4.81 5.01
N ASP A 25 2.03 -4.43 3.88
CA ASP A 25 2.54 -4.80 2.55
C ASP A 25 3.72 -3.92 2.14
N GLY A 26 4.88 -4.51 1.85
CA GLY A 26 6.09 -3.73 1.50
C GLY A 26 6.77 -3.06 2.70
N CYS A 27 6.16 -3.14 3.87
CA CYS A 27 6.69 -2.62 5.13
C CYS A 27 7.08 -3.77 6.07
N VAL A 28 6.15 -4.67 6.41
CA VAL A 28 6.41 -5.86 7.24
C VAL A 28 6.78 -7.07 6.38
N PHE A 29 6.11 -7.25 5.25
CA PHE A 29 6.29 -8.40 4.35
C PHE A 29 6.75 -7.98 2.95
N ASN A 30 7.52 -8.86 2.28
CA ASN A 30 7.88 -8.70 0.87
C ASN A 30 6.72 -9.04 -0.10
N SER A 31 5.50 -8.70 0.30
CA SER A 31 4.30 -8.97 -0.48
C SER A 31 4.16 -8.01 -1.66
N MET A 32 4.62 -6.76 -1.54
CA MET A 32 4.54 -5.76 -2.62
C MET A 32 5.27 -6.22 -3.89
N GLU A 33 6.52 -6.66 -3.78
CA GLU A 33 7.30 -7.15 -4.93
C GLU A 33 6.59 -8.33 -5.62
N VAL A 34 6.24 -9.36 -4.85
CA VAL A 34 5.61 -10.58 -5.40
C VAL A 34 4.24 -10.28 -6.01
N LYS A 35 3.40 -9.49 -5.31
CA LYS A 35 2.09 -9.07 -5.83
C LYS A 35 2.28 -8.35 -7.17
N HIS A 36 3.12 -7.32 -7.24
CA HIS A 36 3.21 -6.48 -8.44
C HIS A 36 3.92 -7.17 -9.61
N ASN A 37 5.01 -7.88 -9.36
CA ASN A 37 5.82 -8.52 -10.40
C ASN A 37 5.19 -9.80 -10.92
N ASP A 38 4.66 -10.65 -10.04
CA ASP A 38 4.19 -11.99 -10.42
C ASP A 38 2.67 -12.08 -10.62
N CYS A 39 1.90 -11.11 -10.09
CA CYS A 39 0.43 -11.11 -10.23
C CYS A 39 -0.06 -9.95 -11.08
N PHE A 40 0.17 -8.70 -10.68
CA PHE A 40 -0.47 -7.56 -11.34
C PHE A 40 0.03 -7.35 -12.77
N SER A 41 1.34 -7.16 -12.96
CA SER A 41 1.91 -6.87 -14.27
C SER A 41 1.70 -8.03 -15.26
N VAL A 42 1.81 -9.28 -14.78
CA VAL A 42 1.49 -10.49 -15.56
C VAL A 42 0.03 -10.50 -16.01
N ASN A 43 -0.91 -10.14 -15.14
CA ASN A 43 -2.32 -10.07 -15.52
C ASN A 43 -2.61 -8.91 -16.48
N VAL A 44 -1.86 -7.79 -16.43
CA VAL A 44 -1.96 -6.74 -17.46
C VAL A 44 -1.59 -7.32 -18.83
N VAL A 45 -0.46 -8.04 -18.92
CA VAL A 45 -0.04 -8.69 -20.17
C VAL A 45 -1.10 -9.67 -20.67
N LYS A 46 -1.60 -10.55 -19.79
CA LYS A 46 -2.60 -11.58 -20.10
C LYS A 46 -3.92 -10.99 -20.57
N HIS A 47 -4.50 -10.08 -19.80
CA HIS A 47 -5.87 -9.61 -20.06
C HIS A 47 -5.94 -8.60 -21.20
N PHE A 48 -4.89 -7.78 -21.41
CA PHE A 48 -4.88 -6.78 -22.48
C PHE A 48 -4.10 -7.22 -23.73
N GLY A 49 -3.58 -8.44 -23.76
CA GLY A 49 -2.93 -9.00 -24.95
C GLY A 49 -1.61 -8.32 -25.30
N LEU A 50 -0.86 -7.85 -24.29
CA LEU A 50 0.36 -7.04 -24.47
C LEU A 50 1.65 -7.88 -24.46
N ALA A 51 1.57 -9.16 -24.80
CA ALA A 51 2.71 -10.09 -24.73
C ALA A 51 3.91 -9.67 -25.61
N SER A 52 3.66 -8.99 -26.73
CA SER A 52 4.71 -8.48 -27.64
C SER A 52 5.57 -7.38 -27.01
N ILE A 53 5.09 -6.73 -25.96
CA ILE A 53 5.76 -5.65 -25.23
C ILE A 53 5.80 -5.93 -23.72
N SER A 54 5.77 -7.21 -23.31
CA SER A 54 5.72 -7.59 -21.89
C SER A 54 6.79 -6.89 -21.04
N ARG A 55 8.02 -6.81 -21.56
CA ARG A 55 9.11 -6.07 -20.90
C ARG A 55 8.77 -4.60 -20.61
N GLN A 56 8.12 -3.91 -21.54
CA GLN A 56 7.69 -2.52 -21.37
C GLN A 56 6.56 -2.42 -20.36
N VAL A 57 5.64 -3.40 -20.36
CA VAL A 57 4.55 -3.49 -19.37
C VAL A 57 5.12 -3.62 -17.96
N HIS A 58 6.05 -4.55 -17.73
CA HIS A 58 6.71 -4.69 -16.43
C HIS A 58 7.46 -3.41 -16.05
N GLN A 59 8.28 -2.85 -16.95
CA GLN A 59 9.02 -1.61 -16.68
C GLN A 59 8.11 -0.42 -16.28
N ALA A 60 7.01 -0.21 -17.00
CA ALA A 60 6.05 0.84 -16.66
C ALA A 60 5.30 0.53 -15.35
N TRP A 61 4.97 -0.75 -15.12
CA TRP A 61 4.28 -1.19 -13.92
C TRP A 61 5.12 -1.00 -12.66
N ASP A 62 6.39 -1.41 -12.70
CA ASP A 62 7.34 -1.32 -11.59
C ASP A 62 7.59 0.15 -11.23
N PHE A 63 7.78 1.00 -12.25
CA PHE A 63 7.89 2.43 -12.02
C PHE A 63 6.66 2.99 -11.31
N VAL A 64 5.45 2.74 -11.83
CA VAL A 64 4.21 3.30 -11.25
C VAL A 64 3.94 2.76 -9.84
N ASN A 65 4.19 1.48 -9.58
CA ASN A 65 3.68 0.83 -8.38
C ASN A 65 4.72 0.54 -7.31
N LEU A 66 6.00 0.46 -7.67
CA LEU A 66 7.08 0.06 -6.76
C LEU A 66 8.13 1.17 -6.58
N TYR A 67 8.58 1.81 -7.64
CA TYR A 67 9.82 2.62 -7.62
C TYR A 67 9.62 4.07 -8.10
N SER A 68 8.52 4.71 -7.68
CA SER A 68 8.27 6.13 -7.93
C SER A 68 7.41 6.74 -6.83
N THR A 69 7.19 8.05 -6.92
CA THR A 69 6.23 8.78 -6.06
C THR A 69 4.79 8.28 -6.17
N MET A 70 4.48 7.40 -7.13
CA MET A 70 3.17 6.77 -7.30
C MET A 70 3.03 5.43 -6.57
N ARG A 71 4.08 4.95 -5.87
CA ARG A 71 4.06 3.72 -5.07
C ARG A 71 2.83 3.65 -4.16
N GLY A 72 2.19 2.49 -4.10
CA GLY A 72 0.97 2.26 -3.30
C GLY A 72 -0.31 2.86 -3.91
N THR A 73 -0.28 3.33 -5.15
CA THR A 73 -1.48 3.83 -5.85
C THR A 73 -2.52 2.71 -6.05
N ASN A 74 -3.80 3.06 -5.95
CA ASN A 74 -4.89 2.14 -6.23
C ASN A 74 -4.78 1.54 -7.64
N ARG A 75 -4.97 0.22 -7.76
CA ARG A 75 -4.80 -0.55 -9.00
C ARG A 75 -5.49 0.04 -10.23
N PHE A 76 -6.68 0.61 -10.10
CA PHE A 76 -7.41 1.18 -11.24
C PHE A 76 -6.81 2.50 -11.73
N LYS A 77 -6.25 3.30 -10.82
CA LYS A 77 -5.46 4.48 -11.19
C LYS A 77 -4.10 4.08 -11.75
N ALA A 78 -3.47 3.07 -11.15
CA ALA A 78 -2.18 2.57 -11.60
C ALA A 78 -2.20 2.08 -13.04
N ILE A 79 -3.21 1.29 -13.44
CA ILE A 79 -3.29 0.80 -14.83
C ILE A 79 -3.48 1.92 -15.85
N LEU A 80 -4.21 3.00 -15.51
CA LEU A 80 -4.33 4.19 -16.36
C LEU A 80 -2.96 4.84 -16.60
N LEU A 81 -2.19 5.05 -15.52
CA LEU A 81 -0.84 5.64 -15.59
C LEU A 81 0.12 4.74 -16.38
N VAL A 82 0.09 3.43 -16.15
CA VAL A 82 0.89 2.47 -16.90
C VAL A 82 0.57 2.54 -18.39
N PHE A 83 -0.71 2.61 -18.76
CA PHE A 83 -1.10 2.70 -20.17
C PHE A 83 -0.72 4.04 -20.80
N ASP A 84 -0.80 5.14 -20.03
CA ASP A 84 -0.28 6.45 -20.45
C ASP A 84 1.23 6.39 -20.73
N TYR A 85 2.03 5.77 -19.85
CA TYR A 85 3.47 5.60 -20.09
C TYR A 85 3.78 4.70 -21.29
N LEU A 86 3.09 3.57 -21.43
CA LEU A 86 3.29 2.64 -22.54
C LEU A 86 3.05 3.32 -23.89
N ARG A 87 2.01 4.15 -24.03
CA ARG A 87 1.75 4.92 -25.26
C ARG A 87 2.87 5.88 -25.62
N ASN A 88 3.63 6.36 -24.63
CA ASN A 88 4.73 7.30 -24.81
C ASN A 88 6.09 6.62 -25.02
N MET A 89 6.21 5.31 -24.79
CA MET A 89 7.46 4.58 -24.99
C MET A 89 7.80 4.40 -26.47
N ALA A 90 9.02 4.79 -26.86
CA ALA A 90 9.48 4.76 -28.26
C ALA A 90 9.36 3.37 -28.93
N LEU A 91 9.63 2.29 -28.20
CA LEU A 91 9.52 0.93 -28.75
C LEU A 91 8.06 0.55 -29.03
N VAL A 92 7.13 0.90 -28.13
CA VAL A 92 5.69 0.62 -28.28
C VAL A 92 5.15 1.34 -29.52
N GLN A 93 5.50 2.63 -29.68
CA GLN A 93 5.16 3.42 -30.87
C GLN A 93 5.74 2.83 -32.15
N LYS A 94 7.02 2.42 -32.13
CA LYS A 94 7.70 1.82 -33.29
C LYS A 94 7.07 0.49 -33.72
N MET A 95 6.57 -0.29 -32.76
CA MET A 95 5.89 -1.56 -33.03
C MET A 95 4.43 -1.38 -33.48
N GLY A 96 3.88 -0.16 -33.39
CA GLY A 96 2.49 0.12 -33.74
C GLY A 96 1.49 -0.63 -32.86
N ILE A 97 1.85 -0.90 -31.60
CA ILE A 97 0.96 -1.56 -30.65
C ILE A 97 -0.07 -0.55 -30.15
N ASP A 98 -1.35 -0.90 -30.29
CA ASP A 98 -2.45 -0.11 -29.78
C ASP A 98 -2.67 -0.42 -28.29
N VAL A 99 -2.40 0.56 -27.43
CA VAL A 99 -2.58 0.45 -25.97
C VAL A 99 -3.85 1.21 -25.59
N PRO A 100 -4.88 0.54 -25.03
CA PRO A 100 -6.19 1.16 -24.78
C PRO A 100 -6.11 2.42 -23.93
N GLU A 101 -6.87 3.47 -24.25
CA GLU A 101 -6.92 4.70 -23.43
C GLU A 101 -7.66 4.53 -22.10
N LEU A 102 -8.55 3.53 -22.04
CA LEU A 102 -9.43 3.25 -20.90
C LEU A 102 -10.23 4.48 -20.44
N ARG A 103 -10.89 5.15 -21.39
CA ARG A 103 -11.55 6.45 -21.17
C ARG A 103 -12.66 6.36 -20.12
N PHE A 104 -13.43 5.29 -20.11
CA PHE A 104 -14.55 5.11 -19.19
C PHE A 104 -14.08 4.71 -17.79
N LEU A 105 -12.99 3.95 -17.70
CA LEU A 105 -12.31 3.74 -16.43
C LEU A 105 -11.83 5.08 -15.86
N ARG A 106 -11.21 5.92 -16.68
CA ARG A 106 -10.74 7.26 -16.27
C ARG A 106 -11.88 8.11 -15.71
N GLU A 107 -12.97 8.25 -16.47
CA GLU A 107 -14.20 8.94 -16.02
C GLU A 107 -14.72 8.38 -14.69
N TRP A 108 -14.74 7.06 -14.53
CA TRP A 108 -15.21 6.43 -13.29
C TRP A 108 -14.28 6.73 -12.11
N THR A 109 -12.96 6.70 -12.30
CA THR A 109 -11.99 6.98 -11.22
C THR A 109 -11.97 8.43 -10.74
N GLU A 110 -12.52 9.37 -11.52
CA GLU A 110 -12.66 10.78 -11.14
C GLU A 110 -13.86 11.03 -10.21
N VAL A 111 -14.91 10.21 -10.30
CA VAL A 111 -16.15 10.39 -9.54
C VAL A 111 -16.31 9.40 -8.39
N GLU A 112 -15.78 8.20 -8.51
CA GLU A 112 -15.87 7.17 -7.48
C GLU A 112 -14.84 7.38 -6.37
N THR A 113 -15.29 7.31 -5.13
CA THR A 113 -14.45 7.49 -3.93
C THR A 113 -13.99 6.16 -3.34
N LYS A 114 -14.75 5.07 -3.56
CA LYS A 114 -14.46 3.72 -3.07
C LYS A 114 -14.03 2.82 -4.23
N LEU A 115 -12.80 3.02 -4.68
CA LEU A 115 -12.23 2.32 -5.84
C LEU A 115 -11.93 0.84 -5.55
N GLY A 116 -12.93 -0.02 -5.72
CA GLY A 116 -12.84 -1.46 -5.54
C GLY A 116 -13.74 -2.23 -6.51
N ASN A 117 -13.57 -3.56 -6.58
CA ASN A 117 -14.39 -4.42 -7.45
C ASN A 117 -15.91 -4.26 -7.20
N PRO A 118 -16.43 -4.14 -5.96
CA PRO A 118 -17.87 -3.95 -5.76
C PRO A 118 -18.42 -2.65 -6.39
N ALA A 119 -17.69 -1.55 -6.29
CA ALA A 119 -18.07 -0.28 -6.90
C ALA A 119 -17.95 -0.32 -8.43
N LEU A 120 -16.90 -0.96 -8.96
CA LEU A 120 -16.75 -1.18 -10.40
C LEU A 120 -17.89 -2.04 -10.96
N GLN A 121 -18.33 -3.08 -10.23
CA GLN A 121 -19.49 -3.88 -10.63
C GLN A 121 -20.76 -3.03 -10.74
N THR A 122 -21.01 -2.16 -9.76
CA THR A 122 -22.16 -1.24 -9.80
C THR A 122 -22.12 -0.32 -11.02
N ALA A 123 -20.92 0.15 -11.40
CA ALA A 123 -20.72 0.96 -12.60
C ALA A 123 -20.95 0.16 -13.89
N ILE A 124 -20.58 -1.13 -13.93
CA ILE A 124 -20.84 -2.05 -15.06
C ILE A 124 -22.34 -2.30 -15.22
N ASP A 125 -23.05 -2.59 -14.13
CA ASP A 125 -24.48 -2.90 -14.14
C ASP A 125 -25.33 -1.74 -14.71
N SER A 126 -24.81 -0.51 -14.55
CA SER A 126 -25.44 0.72 -15.04
C SER A 126 -24.94 1.14 -16.44
N ALA A 127 -23.95 0.44 -17.01
CA ALA A 127 -23.33 0.77 -18.28
C ALA A 127 -23.95 0.01 -19.47
N SER A 128 -23.76 0.55 -20.67
CA SER A 128 -24.13 -0.12 -21.93
C SER A 128 -23.12 0.20 -23.04
N GLY A 129 -23.16 -0.56 -24.13
CA GLY A 129 -22.29 -0.36 -25.29
C GLY A 129 -20.80 -0.46 -24.94
N GLU A 130 -19.99 0.44 -25.49
CA GLU A 130 -18.53 0.45 -25.29
C GLU A 130 -18.14 0.63 -23.82
N LYS A 131 -18.92 1.39 -23.03
CA LYS A 131 -18.67 1.59 -21.59
C LYS A 131 -18.76 0.29 -20.83
N HIS A 132 -19.80 -0.51 -21.10
CA HIS A 132 -19.94 -1.83 -20.49
C HIS A 132 -18.76 -2.72 -20.88
N GLY A 133 -18.40 -2.77 -22.16
CA GLY A 133 -17.28 -3.58 -22.65
C GLY A 133 -15.94 -3.25 -21.98
N GLU A 134 -15.59 -1.96 -21.90
CA GLU A 134 -14.32 -1.52 -21.29
C GLU A 134 -14.28 -1.81 -19.79
N LEU A 135 -15.33 -1.45 -19.03
CA LEU A 135 -15.35 -1.66 -17.58
C LEU A 135 -15.40 -3.16 -17.23
N SER A 136 -16.15 -3.97 -17.98
CA SER A 136 -16.12 -5.44 -17.83
C SER A 136 -14.72 -6.00 -18.08
N LYS A 137 -13.98 -5.47 -19.07
CA LYS A 137 -12.62 -5.92 -19.34
C LYS A 137 -11.65 -5.62 -18.19
N VAL A 138 -11.79 -4.44 -17.58
CA VAL A 138 -11.03 -4.05 -16.40
C VAL A 138 -11.41 -4.91 -15.19
N MET A 139 -12.69 -5.27 -15.04
CA MET A 139 -13.12 -6.20 -14.00
C MET A 139 -12.48 -7.59 -14.16
N GLU A 140 -12.47 -8.14 -15.37
CA GLU A 140 -11.79 -9.42 -15.65
C GLU A 140 -10.32 -9.38 -15.22
N TRP A 141 -9.61 -8.30 -15.56
CA TRP A 141 -8.23 -8.10 -15.14
C TRP A 141 -8.11 -8.04 -13.60
N SER A 142 -8.93 -7.23 -12.93
CA SER A 142 -8.86 -7.08 -11.47
C SER A 142 -9.17 -8.38 -10.72
N LEU A 143 -10.11 -9.19 -11.24
CA LEU A 143 -10.41 -10.52 -10.69
C LEU A 143 -9.29 -11.51 -10.97
N GLY A 144 -8.69 -11.49 -12.17
CA GLY A 144 -7.52 -12.31 -12.50
C GLY A 144 -6.31 -12.01 -11.60
N VAL A 145 -6.11 -10.74 -11.24
CA VAL A 145 -5.11 -10.36 -10.23
C VAL A 145 -5.42 -11.00 -8.88
N ASN A 146 -6.66 -10.93 -8.41
CA ASN A 146 -7.03 -11.52 -7.11
C ASN A 146 -6.80 -13.04 -7.09
N GLU A 147 -7.13 -13.73 -8.20
CA GLU A 147 -6.85 -15.16 -8.37
C GLU A 147 -5.34 -15.44 -8.27
N SER A 148 -4.51 -14.73 -9.04
CA SER A 148 -3.05 -14.92 -9.01
C SER A 148 -2.44 -14.60 -7.64
N VAL A 149 -2.92 -13.57 -6.95
CA VAL A 149 -2.46 -13.25 -5.59
C VAL A 149 -2.79 -14.39 -4.63
N GLY A 150 -4.00 -14.95 -4.70
CA GLY A 150 -4.40 -16.10 -3.88
C GLY A 150 -3.58 -17.36 -4.14
N GLU A 151 -3.08 -17.53 -5.37
CA GLU A 151 -2.27 -18.68 -5.78
C GLU A 151 -0.77 -18.54 -5.50
N ILE A 152 -0.23 -17.32 -5.55
CA ILE A 152 1.23 -17.07 -5.57
C ILE A 152 1.72 -16.51 -4.23
N VAL A 153 0.92 -15.70 -3.54
CA VAL A 153 1.35 -14.91 -2.39
C VAL A 153 1.03 -15.64 -1.09
N TYR A 154 1.98 -16.46 -0.63
CA TYR A 154 1.94 -17.20 0.64
C TYR A 154 3.36 -17.47 1.15
N ASN A 155 3.51 -17.81 2.43
CA ASN A 155 4.79 -18.15 3.05
C ASN A 155 5.87 -17.05 2.86
N LEU A 156 5.46 -15.80 3.10
CA LEU A 156 6.34 -14.63 3.05
C LEU A 156 6.71 -14.22 4.48
N PRO A 157 7.88 -14.62 5.00
CA PRO A 157 8.26 -14.21 6.35
C PRO A 157 8.39 -12.69 6.45
N PRO A 158 8.21 -12.12 7.65
CA PRO A 158 8.51 -10.71 7.89
C PRO A 158 9.95 -10.38 7.49
N PHE A 159 10.20 -9.14 7.07
CA PHE A 159 11.56 -8.68 6.85
C PHE A 159 12.42 -8.86 8.12
N PRO A 160 13.74 -9.10 7.96
CA PRO A 160 14.66 -9.16 9.09
C PRO A 160 14.53 -7.94 9.99
N GLY A 161 14.45 -8.14 11.31
CA GLY A 161 14.30 -7.07 12.29
C GLY A 161 12.87 -6.69 12.65
N VAL A 162 11.86 -7.05 11.84
CA VAL A 162 10.46 -6.72 12.15
C VAL A 162 10.01 -7.34 13.47
N ARG A 163 10.29 -8.65 13.67
CA ARG A 163 9.84 -9.36 14.87
C ARG A 163 10.49 -8.77 16.12
N GLU A 164 11.78 -8.49 16.05
CA GLU A 164 12.54 -7.88 17.13
C GLU A 164 12.01 -6.47 17.44
N ALA A 165 11.62 -5.70 16.42
CA ALA A 165 11.04 -4.37 16.60
C ALA A 165 9.67 -4.45 17.27
N LEU A 166 8.80 -5.35 16.81
CA LEU A 166 7.50 -5.62 17.43
C LEU A 166 7.65 -6.04 18.90
N GLN A 167 8.61 -6.91 19.21
CA GLN A 167 8.91 -7.32 20.59
C GLN A 167 9.42 -6.16 21.45
N ARG A 168 10.21 -5.23 20.89
CA ARG A 168 10.67 -4.03 21.59
C ARG A 168 9.55 -3.02 21.84
N LEU A 169 8.58 -2.93 20.93
CA LEU A 169 7.42 -2.04 21.08
C LEU A 169 6.36 -2.63 22.02
N HIS A 170 6.27 -3.95 22.10
CA HIS A 170 5.28 -4.65 22.89
C HIS A 170 5.40 -4.32 24.38
N GLY A 171 4.35 -3.73 24.95
CA GLY A 171 4.31 -3.28 26.34
C GLY A 171 4.85 -1.86 26.60
N GLU A 172 5.35 -1.19 25.56
CA GLU A 172 5.85 0.19 25.63
C GLU A 172 5.00 1.15 24.75
N ALA A 173 4.37 0.62 23.69
CA ALA A 173 3.46 1.35 22.82
C ALA A 173 2.22 0.51 22.45
N ASP A 174 1.12 1.21 22.17
CA ASP A 174 -0.01 0.58 21.48
C ASP A 174 0.32 0.46 20.00
N VAL A 175 0.39 -0.77 19.49
CA VAL A 175 0.73 -1.04 18.09
C VAL A 175 -0.50 -1.52 17.34
N ILE A 176 -0.79 -0.93 16.17
CA ILE A 176 -1.82 -1.43 15.27
C ILE A 176 -1.27 -1.60 13.85
N VAL A 177 -1.85 -2.53 13.10
CA VAL A 177 -1.61 -2.64 11.65
C VAL A 177 -2.54 -1.68 10.92
N VAL A 178 -1.98 -0.87 10.04
CA VAL A 178 -2.69 0.15 9.25
C VAL A 178 -2.49 -0.15 7.77
N SER A 179 -3.42 -0.85 7.13
CA SER A 179 -3.22 -1.35 5.77
C SER A 179 -4.42 -1.18 4.85
N ALA A 180 -4.15 -1.11 3.54
CA ALA A 180 -5.17 -1.08 2.49
C ALA A 180 -5.52 -2.48 1.97
N THR A 181 -4.94 -3.53 2.57
CA THR A 181 -5.14 -4.93 2.19
C THR A 181 -6.35 -5.52 2.89
N PRO A 182 -7.08 -6.46 2.26
CA PRO A 182 -8.25 -7.08 2.88
C PRO A 182 -7.93 -7.72 4.24
N ASP A 183 -8.83 -7.55 5.21
CA ASP A 183 -8.67 -8.03 6.59
C ASP A 183 -8.28 -9.51 6.67
N GLU A 184 -8.94 -10.37 5.87
CA GLU A 184 -8.67 -11.81 5.85
C GLU A 184 -7.22 -12.13 5.47
N ALA A 185 -6.67 -11.43 4.49
CA ALA A 185 -5.30 -11.64 4.03
C ALA A 185 -4.29 -11.19 5.10
N LEU A 186 -4.51 -10.03 5.71
CA LEU A 186 -3.66 -9.51 6.78
C LEU A 186 -3.65 -10.45 8.00
N GLN A 187 -4.83 -10.86 8.47
CA GLN A 187 -4.96 -11.78 9.60
C GLN A 187 -4.20 -13.08 9.33
N ARG A 188 -4.37 -13.67 8.15
CA ARG A 188 -3.66 -14.88 7.75
C ARG A 188 -2.14 -14.68 7.76
N GLU A 189 -1.63 -13.64 7.12
CA GLU A 189 -0.18 -13.35 7.02
C GLU A 189 0.45 -13.12 8.41
N TRP A 190 -0.19 -12.33 9.27
CA TRP A 190 0.33 -12.02 10.61
C TRP A 190 0.27 -13.23 11.55
N ILE A 191 -0.80 -14.03 11.50
CA ILE A 191 -0.96 -15.26 12.30
C ILE A 191 -0.03 -16.37 11.81
N GLU A 192 0.15 -16.54 10.49
CA GLU A 192 1.05 -17.55 9.90
C GLU A 192 2.48 -17.40 10.43
N HIS A 193 2.87 -16.16 10.73
CA HIS A 193 4.18 -15.83 11.25
C HIS A 193 4.20 -15.54 12.76
N ASP A 194 3.13 -15.77 13.50
CA ASP A 194 3.09 -15.60 14.97
C ASP A 194 3.59 -14.22 15.43
N ILE A 195 3.19 -13.17 14.70
CA ILE A 195 3.50 -11.76 15.04
C ILE A 195 2.26 -10.93 15.37
N ASP A 196 1.06 -11.46 15.12
CA ASP A 196 -0.22 -10.86 15.48
C ASP A 196 -0.35 -10.62 17.00
N GLN A 197 0.27 -11.47 17.82
CA GLN A 197 0.30 -11.33 19.27
C GLN A 197 0.96 -10.03 19.78
N TYR A 198 1.72 -9.32 18.94
CA TYR A 198 2.40 -8.08 19.31
C TYR A 198 1.58 -6.82 19.01
N VAL A 199 0.44 -6.94 18.32
CA VAL A 199 -0.40 -5.79 17.94
C VAL A 199 -1.77 -5.86 18.62
N ALA A 200 -2.31 -4.69 18.94
CA ALA A 200 -3.62 -4.56 19.58
C ALA A 200 -4.78 -4.73 18.57
N LEU A 201 -4.55 -4.35 17.32
CA LEU A 201 -5.56 -4.39 16.26
C LEU A 201 -4.89 -4.53 14.89
N ILE A 202 -5.52 -5.32 14.01
CA ILE A 202 -5.18 -5.36 12.58
C ILE A 202 -6.31 -4.69 11.82
N ALA A 203 -6.05 -3.52 11.22
CA ALA A 203 -7.02 -2.75 10.46
C ALA A 203 -6.69 -2.79 8.97
N GLY A 204 -7.51 -3.50 8.20
CA GLY A 204 -7.41 -3.59 6.75
C GLY A 204 -8.45 -2.73 6.03
N GLN A 205 -8.60 -3.03 4.74
CA GLN A 205 -9.39 -2.26 3.78
C GLN A 205 -10.85 -2.07 4.22
N GLU A 206 -11.46 -3.09 4.82
CA GLU A 206 -12.85 -3.08 5.25
C GLU A 206 -13.10 -2.06 6.37
N MET A 207 -12.08 -1.76 7.18
CA MET A 207 -12.15 -0.79 8.27
C MET A 207 -11.92 0.67 7.80
N GLY A 208 -11.76 0.90 6.50
CA GLY A 208 -11.61 2.23 5.90
C GLY A 208 -10.20 2.50 5.39
N THR A 209 -9.90 3.78 5.17
CA THR A 209 -8.60 4.26 4.71
C THR A 209 -7.58 4.31 5.85
N LYS A 210 -6.28 4.27 5.50
CA LYS A 210 -5.19 4.44 6.47
C LYS A 210 -5.32 5.74 7.30
N THR A 211 -5.76 6.83 6.66
CA THR A 211 -6.08 8.10 7.35
C THR A 211 -7.21 7.92 8.37
N GLU A 212 -8.28 7.20 8.03
CA GLU A 212 -9.38 6.93 8.97
C GLU A 212 -8.91 6.03 10.12
N HIS A 213 -8.12 4.98 9.83
CA HIS A 213 -7.55 4.10 10.86
C HIS A 213 -6.78 4.92 11.90
N LEU A 214 -5.83 5.73 11.45
CA LEU A 214 -5.03 6.59 12.32
C LEU A 214 -5.91 7.62 13.03
N THR A 215 -6.78 8.34 12.30
CA THR A 215 -7.61 9.39 12.89
C THR A 215 -8.48 8.86 14.02
N ILE A 216 -9.12 7.71 13.83
CA ILE A 216 -10.04 7.12 14.82
C ILE A 216 -9.27 6.60 16.05
N THR A 217 -8.07 6.07 15.84
CA THR A 217 -7.28 5.43 16.91
C THR A 217 -6.37 6.40 17.66
N THR A 218 -6.01 7.56 17.10
CA THR A 218 -5.03 8.46 17.72
C THR A 218 -5.58 9.82 18.14
N LYS A 219 -6.58 10.38 17.43
CA LYS A 219 -7.00 11.77 17.62
C LYS A 219 -7.61 12.00 19.00
N GLY A 220 -6.99 12.88 19.79
CA GLY A 220 -7.40 13.18 21.17
C GLY A 220 -7.13 12.06 22.16
N LYS A 221 -6.35 11.04 21.78
CA LYS A 221 -6.00 9.87 22.58
C LYS A 221 -4.53 9.85 23.01
N TYR A 222 -3.65 10.53 22.28
CA TYR A 222 -2.20 10.62 22.57
C TYR A 222 -1.73 12.08 22.55
N ASP A 223 -0.68 12.37 23.33
CA ASP A 223 -0.01 13.67 23.35
C ASP A 223 0.78 13.93 22.05
N GLU A 224 1.17 15.18 21.82
CA GLU A 224 2.03 15.56 20.70
C GLU A 224 3.34 14.76 20.71
N ASN A 225 3.83 14.39 19.52
CA ASN A 225 5.06 13.61 19.34
C ASN A 225 5.05 12.24 20.03
N ARG A 226 3.87 11.63 20.19
CA ARG A 226 3.69 10.25 20.70
C ARG A 226 3.08 9.27 19.70
N VAL A 227 2.82 9.73 18.48
CA VAL A 227 2.23 8.91 17.41
C VAL A 227 3.26 8.76 16.30
N LEU A 228 3.62 7.52 15.96
CA LEU A 228 4.51 7.17 14.86
C LEU A 228 3.77 6.28 13.85
N MET A 229 3.93 6.57 12.57
CA MET A 229 3.54 5.68 11.47
C MET A 229 4.78 5.11 10.81
N ILE A 230 4.85 3.80 10.67
CA ILE A 230 5.90 3.07 9.94
C ILE A 230 5.29 2.58 8.63
N GLY A 231 5.87 2.96 7.49
CA GLY A 231 5.34 2.58 6.18
C GLY A 231 6.33 2.80 5.05
N ASP A 232 6.00 2.29 3.86
CA ASP A 232 6.90 2.22 2.71
C ASP A 232 6.42 3.09 1.53
N SER A 233 5.24 3.70 1.63
CA SER A 233 4.64 4.44 0.52
C SER A 233 4.42 5.94 0.82
N PRO A 234 4.39 6.80 -0.22
CA PRO A 234 3.94 8.18 -0.08
C PRO A 234 2.52 8.32 0.50
N GLY A 235 1.67 7.30 0.31
CA GLY A 235 0.34 7.23 0.90
C GLY A 235 0.38 7.12 2.43
N ASP A 236 1.35 6.37 2.99
CA ASP A 236 1.54 6.24 4.44
C ASP A 236 2.03 7.53 5.06
N LEU A 237 3.02 8.17 4.42
CA LEU A 237 3.50 9.49 4.84
C LEU A 237 2.36 10.50 4.88
N LYS A 238 1.51 10.52 3.85
CA LYS A 238 0.34 11.39 3.81
C LYS A 238 -0.68 11.06 4.91
N ALA A 239 -0.88 9.79 5.22
CA ALA A 239 -1.76 9.35 6.30
C ALA A 239 -1.23 9.79 7.66
N ALA A 240 0.08 9.63 7.91
CA ALA A 240 0.76 10.11 9.11
C ALA A 240 0.59 11.63 9.29
N GLN A 241 0.89 12.40 8.25
CA GLN A 241 0.76 13.86 8.23
C GLN A 241 -0.68 14.33 8.49
N SER A 242 -1.69 13.57 8.07
CA SER A 242 -3.10 13.93 8.27
C SER A 242 -3.55 13.90 9.74
N VAL A 243 -2.76 13.29 10.62
CA VAL A 243 -3.01 13.18 12.06
C VAL A 243 -1.86 13.74 12.89
N ASP A 244 -0.97 14.53 12.28
CA ASP A 244 0.23 15.10 12.92
C ASP A 244 1.16 14.04 13.56
N ALA A 245 1.18 12.83 12.98
CA ALA A 245 2.08 11.76 13.40
C ALA A 245 3.47 11.90 12.75
N MET A 246 4.47 11.43 13.48
CA MET A 246 5.80 11.20 12.92
C MET A 246 5.75 10.06 11.89
N PHE A 247 6.73 10.02 10.98
CA PHE A 247 6.85 8.97 9.99
C PHE A 247 8.22 8.31 10.00
N PHE A 248 8.26 6.98 10.03
CA PHE A 248 9.46 6.18 9.79
C PHE A 248 9.34 5.47 8.44
N PRO A 249 10.18 5.81 7.45
CA PRO A 249 10.14 5.18 6.14
C PRO A 249 10.81 3.79 6.16
N VAL A 250 10.09 2.78 5.69
CA VAL A 250 10.68 1.51 5.23
C VAL A 250 11.03 1.69 3.76
N ASN A 251 12.33 1.80 3.48
CA ASN A 251 12.82 2.19 2.16
C ASN A 251 12.72 1.02 1.16
N PRO A 252 12.06 1.19 0.01
CA PRO A 252 11.95 0.15 -1.01
C PRO A 252 13.32 -0.36 -1.49
N GLY A 253 13.52 -1.68 -1.48
CA GLY A 253 14.79 -2.33 -1.83
C GLY A 253 15.87 -2.23 -0.76
N SER A 254 15.54 -1.71 0.43
CA SER A 254 16.42 -1.63 1.61
C SER A 254 15.63 -1.85 2.90
N GLU A 255 14.59 -2.68 2.84
CA GLU A 255 13.62 -2.89 3.93
C GLU A 255 14.30 -3.45 5.18
N ASP A 256 15.20 -4.43 5.00
CA ASP A 256 16.00 -5.01 6.07
C ASP A 256 16.89 -3.97 6.78
N THR A 257 17.48 -3.07 6.00
CA THR A 257 18.32 -1.97 6.50
C THR A 257 17.48 -0.93 7.24
N SER A 258 16.29 -0.61 6.74
CA SER A 258 15.34 0.26 7.44
C SER A 258 14.92 -0.31 8.79
N TRP A 259 14.59 -1.61 8.87
CA TRP A 259 14.24 -2.25 10.14
C TRP A 259 15.42 -2.34 11.11
N ALA A 260 16.63 -2.61 10.62
CA ALA A 260 17.84 -2.54 11.44
C ALA A 260 18.06 -1.13 12.00
N HIS A 261 17.89 -0.08 11.19
CA HIS A 261 18.01 1.30 11.65
C HIS A 261 16.93 1.66 12.69
N PHE A 262 15.70 1.23 12.48
CA PHE A 262 14.63 1.43 13.45
C PHE A 262 14.96 0.78 14.80
N LEU A 263 15.47 -0.44 14.78
CA LEU A 263 15.90 -1.18 15.97
C LEU A 263 17.07 -0.53 16.70
N ASP A 264 18.09 -0.11 15.96
CA ASP A 264 19.36 0.38 16.52
C ASP A 264 19.24 1.81 17.06
N GLU A 265 18.33 2.62 16.50
CA GLU A 265 18.24 4.04 16.81
C GLU A 265 16.80 4.58 16.85
N GLY A 266 15.96 4.21 15.88
CA GLY A 266 14.63 4.80 15.71
C GLY A 266 13.69 4.65 16.90
N ILE A 267 13.62 3.46 17.50
CA ILE A 267 12.78 3.17 18.67
C ILE A 267 13.21 4.03 19.87
N ASP A 268 14.51 4.13 20.14
CA ASP A 268 15.02 4.89 21.27
C ASP A 268 14.78 6.39 21.09
N ARG A 269 14.93 6.91 19.87
CA ARG A 269 14.61 8.30 19.55
C ARG A 269 13.13 8.60 19.69
N PHE A 270 12.26 7.68 19.30
CA PHE A 270 10.82 7.82 19.46
C PHE A 270 10.45 7.92 20.95
N PHE A 271 10.85 6.94 21.76
CA PHE A 271 10.51 6.95 23.19
C PHE A 271 11.18 8.07 23.99
N SER A 272 12.38 8.51 23.60
CA SER A 272 13.05 9.64 24.27
C SER A 272 12.53 11.02 23.84
N GLY A 273 11.62 11.09 22.87
CA GLY A 273 11.12 12.36 22.33
C GLY A 273 12.15 13.10 21.46
N GLN A 274 13.18 12.40 20.97
CA GLN A 274 14.26 12.93 20.14
C GLN A 274 14.14 12.53 18.65
N TYR A 275 12.95 12.07 18.25
CA TYR A 275 12.67 11.65 16.88
C TYR A 275 12.45 12.86 15.94
N VAL A 276 11.61 13.80 16.36
CA VAL A 276 11.28 15.01 15.59
C VAL A 276 12.51 15.92 15.42
N GLY A 277 12.58 16.55 14.25
CA GLY A 277 13.65 17.47 13.86
C GLY A 277 14.59 16.80 12.87
N ARG A 278 15.90 17.07 13.00
CA ARG A 278 16.90 16.63 12.02
C ARG A 278 16.86 15.13 11.71
N TYR A 279 16.59 14.30 12.70
CA TYR A 279 16.56 12.84 12.51
C TYR A 279 15.44 12.42 11.54
N GLU A 280 14.21 12.85 11.79
CA GLU A 280 13.08 12.61 10.88
C GLU A 280 13.28 13.28 9.52
N GLU A 281 13.79 14.52 9.48
CA GLU A 281 14.07 15.24 8.23
C GLU A 281 15.05 14.48 7.32
N ASP A 282 16.13 13.94 7.91
CA ASP A 282 17.15 13.16 7.20
C ASP A 282 16.56 11.82 6.68
N LEU A 283 15.66 11.17 7.43
CA LEU A 283 14.94 9.97 7.00
C LEU A 283 14.01 10.26 5.82
N LEU A 284 13.20 11.32 5.92
CA LEU A 284 12.25 11.71 4.89
C LEU A 284 12.95 12.12 3.60
N THR A 285 14.09 12.81 3.70
CA THR A 285 14.90 13.19 2.53
C THR A 285 15.38 11.97 1.77
N GLN A 286 15.95 10.97 2.47
CA GLN A 286 16.40 9.73 1.85
C GLN A 286 15.26 8.97 1.20
N PHE A 287 14.10 8.89 1.87
CA PHE A 287 12.91 8.24 1.33
C PHE A 287 12.43 8.89 0.03
N GLN A 288 12.41 10.22 -0.04
CA GLN A 288 12.00 10.97 -1.24
C GLN A 288 13.00 10.80 -2.39
N GLU A 289 14.31 10.74 -2.12
CA GLU A 289 15.34 10.54 -3.14
C GLU A 289 15.22 9.17 -3.83
N LEU A 290 14.70 8.15 -3.14
CA LEU A 290 14.47 6.81 -3.70
C LEU A 290 13.27 6.73 -4.64
N LEU A 291 12.36 7.71 -4.60
CA LEU A 291 11.10 7.68 -5.33
C LEU A 291 11.07 8.78 -6.39
N PRO A 292 11.63 8.54 -7.61
CA PRO A 292 11.58 9.51 -8.69
C PRO A 292 10.13 9.79 -9.13
N ASP A 293 9.88 11.01 -9.63
CA ASP A 293 8.59 11.40 -10.22
C ASP A 293 8.54 11.20 -11.76
N THR A 294 9.71 11.01 -12.37
CA THR A 294 9.89 10.95 -13.82
C THR A 294 10.54 9.62 -14.20
N PRO A 295 9.98 8.87 -15.18
CA PRO A 295 10.55 7.60 -15.59
C PRO A 295 11.88 7.77 -16.34
N PRO A 296 12.76 6.74 -16.34
CA PRO A 296 14.07 6.82 -16.96
C PRO A 296 14.10 6.61 -18.49
N TRP A 297 12.94 6.53 -19.17
CA TRP A 297 12.82 6.25 -20.61
C TRP A 297 12.28 7.41 -21.42
#